data_AF-A0A1F5B9F4-F1
#
_entry.id   AF-A0A1F5B9F4-F1
#
_cell.length_a   1.000
_cell.length_b   1.000
_cell.length_c   1.000
_cell.angle_alpha   90.00
_cell.angle_beta   90.00
_cell.angle_gamma   90.00
#
_symmetry.space_group_name_H-M   'P 1'
#
loop_
_entity.id
_entity.type
_entity.pdbx_description
1 polymer ?
#
loop_
_entity_poly.entity_id
_entity_poly.type
_entity_poly.pdbx_seq_one_letter_code
_entity_poly.pdbx_strand_id
1 'polypeptide(L)'
;MKKALGILAFVLVCELAGIIGSFFTAPSVPGWYAGLAKPPFNPPGWVFAPVWTILYAMMGLSAYLVYEKGPRRSEVRKALAVFAGQLLLNTLWSIVFFGAHMILGAAAVIILLWGMILASIWLFSG
;
A
#
# COMPACT_ATOMS: atom_id res chain seq x y z
N MET A 1 -9.86 -3.38 -25.21
CA MET A 1 -10.76 -3.93 -24.17
C MET A 1 -10.04 -4.78 -23.14
N LYS A 2 -9.33 -5.86 -23.52
CA LYS A 2 -8.62 -6.75 -22.56
C LYS A 2 -7.59 -6.02 -21.65
N LYS A 3 -6.86 -5.04 -22.19
CA LYS A 3 -5.88 -4.26 -21.41
C LYS A 3 -6.50 -3.38 -20.33
N ALA A 4 -7.51 -2.60 -20.69
CA ALA A 4 -8.22 -1.73 -19.76
C ALA A 4 -8.84 -2.52 -18.60
N LEU A 5 -9.42 -3.70 -18.90
CA LEU A 5 -9.94 -4.61 -17.88
C LEU A 5 -8.84 -5.13 -16.94
N GLY A 6 -7.66 -5.45 -17.50
CA GLY A 6 -6.50 -5.86 -16.72
C GLY A 6 -5.99 -4.77 -15.78
N ILE A 7 -5.81 -3.54 -16.29
CA ILE A 7 -5.43 -2.38 -15.47
C ILE A 7 -6.44 -2.19 -14.34
N LEU A 8 -7.73 -2.16 -14.68
CA LEU A 8 -8.80 -1.98 -13.71
C LEU A 8 -8.76 -3.05 -12.62
N ALA A 9 -8.56 -4.32 -12.98
CA ALA A 9 -8.47 -5.40 -12.00
C ALA A 9 -7.31 -5.21 -11.01
N PHE A 10 -6.12 -4.84 -11.47
CA PHE A 10 -4.97 -4.61 -10.59
C PHE A 10 -5.14 -3.36 -9.71
N VAL A 11 -5.70 -2.29 -10.27
CA VAL A 11 -6.05 -1.07 -9.50
C VAL A 11 -7.05 -1.42 -8.40
N LEU A 12 -8.13 -2.15 -8.72
CA LEU A 12 -9.12 -2.55 -7.73
C LEU A 12 -8.53 -3.40 -6.61
N VAL A 13 -7.59 -4.31 -6.91
CA VAL A 13 -6.88 -5.09 -5.87
C VAL A 13 -6.10 -4.17 -4.92
N CYS A 14 -5.42 -3.14 -5.45
CA CYS A 14 -4.67 -2.20 -4.64
C CYS A 14 -5.60 -1.30 -3.80
N GLU A 15 -6.68 -0.80 -4.39
CA GLU A 15 -7.69 -0.01 -3.67
C GLU A 15 -8.36 -0.83 -2.57
N LEU A 16 -8.65 -2.11 -2.82
CA LEU A 16 -9.21 -3.00 -1.79
C LEU A 16 -8.27 -3.14 -0.58
N ALA A 17 -6.96 -3.22 -0.80
CA ALA A 17 -5.98 -3.21 0.29
C ALA A 17 -6.07 -1.91 1.12
N GLY A 18 -6.19 -0.76 0.45
CA GLY A 18 -6.45 0.53 1.09
C GLY A 18 -7.76 0.59 1.87
N ILE A 19 -8.83 0.07 1.30
CA ILE A 19 -10.16 0.00 1.94
C ILE A 19 -10.09 -0.89 3.19
N ILE A 20 -9.44 -2.05 3.12
CA ILE A 20 -9.22 -2.93 4.28
C ILE A 20 -8.48 -2.16 5.38
N GLY A 21 -7.41 -1.44 5.06
CA GLY A 21 -6.70 -0.60 6.02
C GLY A 21 -7.59 0.51 6.60
N SER A 22 -8.46 1.11 5.78
CA SER A 22 -9.34 2.21 6.20
C SER A 22 -10.36 1.81 7.27
N PHE A 23 -10.79 0.55 7.33
CA PHE A 23 -11.68 0.05 8.39
C PHE A 23 -11.06 0.15 9.78
N PHE A 24 -9.73 0.10 9.88
CA PHE A 24 -9.00 0.28 11.13
C PHE A 24 -8.66 1.76 11.36
N THR A 25 -8.32 2.48 10.29
CA THR A 25 -7.92 3.89 10.38
C THR A 25 -9.09 4.80 10.74
N ALA A 26 -10.21 4.74 10.02
CA ALA A 26 -11.28 5.73 10.12
C ALA A 26 -11.89 5.87 11.53
N PRO A 27 -12.17 4.78 12.28
CA PRO A 27 -12.69 4.88 13.66
C PRO A 27 -11.66 5.44 14.64
N SER A 28 -10.37 5.19 14.42
CA SER A 28 -9.29 5.59 15.34
C SER A 28 -8.86 7.05 15.17
N VAL A 29 -9.18 7.69 14.04
CA VAL A 29 -8.81 9.08 13.72
C VAL A 29 -9.39 10.10 14.72
N PRO A 30 -10.72 10.19 14.97
CA PRO A 30 -11.28 11.20 15.87
C PRO A 30 -11.01 10.92 17.36
N GLY A 31 -10.62 9.69 17.72
CA GLY A 31 -10.35 9.28 19.10
C GLY A 31 -8.86 9.22 19.41
N TRP A 32 -8.31 8.01 19.43
CA TRP A 32 -6.93 7.74 19.83
C TRP A 32 -5.89 8.57 19.05
N TYR A 33 -6.01 8.64 17.72
CA TYR A 33 -5.04 9.35 16.89
C TYR A 33 -5.06 10.87 17.11
N ALA A 34 -6.24 11.45 17.39
CA ALA A 34 -6.38 12.87 17.70
C ALA A 34 -5.58 13.25 18.96
N GLY A 35 -5.55 12.38 19.97
CA GLY A 35 -4.83 12.57 21.23
C GLY A 35 -3.31 12.42 21.17
N LEU A 36 -2.74 11.91 20.08
CA LEU A 36 -1.30 11.77 19.95
C LEU A 36 -0.60 13.13 19.79
N ALA A 37 0.55 13.28 20.44
CA ALA A 37 1.48 14.38 20.16
C ALA A 37 2.07 14.20 18.76
N LYS A 38 1.63 15.04 17.82
CA LYS A 38 2.03 15.01 16.41
C LYS A 38 3.03 16.13 16.12
N PRO A 39 4.06 15.91 15.29
CA PRO A 39 4.96 16.97 14.89
C PRO A 39 4.23 18.04 14.06
N PRO A 40 4.73 19.29 14.01
CA PRO A 40 4.06 20.40 13.31
C PRO A 40 3.96 20.21 11.79
N PHE A 41 4.79 19.35 11.21
CA PHE A 41 4.76 19.03 9.77
C PHE A 41 3.80 17.89 9.40
N ASN A 42 2.99 17.38 10.34
CA ASN A 42 1.98 16.37 10.03
C ASN A 42 0.88 16.97 9.12
N PRO A 43 0.63 16.41 7.92
CA PRO A 43 -0.38 16.95 7.01
C PRO A 43 -1.79 16.97 7.61
N PRO A 44 -2.68 17.85 7.11
CA PRO A 44 -4.10 17.80 7.45
C PRO A 44 -4.73 16.44 7.10
N GLY A 45 -5.65 15.96 7.94
CA GLY A 45 -6.27 14.63 7.79
C GLY A 45 -6.97 14.39 6.44
N TRP A 46 -7.54 15.43 5.83
CA TRP A 46 -8.22 15.32 4.54
C TRP A 46 -7.27 14.99 3.38
N VAL A 47 -5.97 15.30 3.50
CA VAL A 47 -4.97 15.05 2.45
C VAL A 47 -4.70 13.56 2.28
N PHE A 48 -4.88 12.76 3.33
CA PHE A 48 -4.54 11.35 3.31
C PHE A 48 -5.40 10.55 2.32
N ALA A 49 -6.71 10.80 2.24
CA ALA A 49 -7.57 10.00 1.38
C ALA A 49 -7.25 10.18 -0.11
N PRO A 50 -7.15 11.41 -0.67
CA PRO A 50 -6.76 11.58 -2.07
C PRO A 50 -5.38 11.04 -2.40
N VAL A 51 -4.39 11.25 -1.52
CA VAL A 51 -3.02 10.77 -1.73
C VAL A 51 -2.99 9.25 -1.80
N TRP A 52 -3.63 8.56 -0.86
CA TRP A 52 -3.61 7.10 -0.83
C TRP A 52 -4.36 6.49 -2.01
N THR A 53 -5.51 7.03 -2.41
CA THR A 53 -6.22 6.58 -3.63
C THR A 53 -5.33 6.73 -4.87
N ILE A 54 -4.67 7.87 -5.06
CA ILE A 54 -3.76 8.05 -6.19
C ILE A 54 -2.60 7.04 -6.13
N LEU A 55 -2.02 6.82 -4.95
CA LEU A 55 -0.93 5.87 -4.77
C LEU A 55 -1.36 4.43 -5.08
N TYR A 56 -2.51 3.96 -4.59
CA TYR A 56 -2.99 2.61 -4.89
C TYR A 56 -3.33 2.43 -6.38
N ALA A 57 -3.92 3.43 -7.03
CA ALA A 57 -4.13 3.42 -8.47
C ALA A 57 -2.81 3.32 -9.24
N MET A 58 -1.79 4.09 -8.86
CA MET A 58 -0.47 4.03 -9.49
C MET A 58 0.24 2.70 -9.24
N MET A 59 0.11 2.12 -8.05
CA MET A 59 0.65 0.80 -7.72
C MET A 59 0.01 -0.29 -8.59
N GLY A 60 -1.33 -0.29 -8.71
CA GLY A 60 -2.05 -1.24 -9.54
C GLY A 60 -1.68 -1.13 -11.03
N LEU A 61 -1.60 0.10 -11.55
CA LEU A 61 -1.12 0.34 -12.91
C LEU A 61 0.30 -0.20 -13.12
N SER A 62 1.21 0.10 -12.20
CA SER A 62 2.61 -0.34 -12.27
C SER A 62 2.74 -1.87 -12.26
N ALA A 63 2.03 -2.54 -11.35
CA ALA A 63 1.99 -4.00 -11.28
C ALA A 63 1.39 -4.64 -12.55
N TYR A 64 0.36 -4.03 -13.14
CA TYR A 64 -0.19 -4.48 -14.41
C TYR A 64 0.82 -4.36 -15.56
N LEU A 65 1.58 -3.25 -15.63
CA LEU A 65 2.62 -3.07 -16.67
C LEU A 65 3.71 -4.15 -16.56
N VAL A 66 4.08 -4.54 -15.33
CA VAL A 66 5.00 -5.67 -15.10
C VAL A 66 4.38 -6.99 -15.51
N TYR A 67 3.10 -7.22 -15.19
CA TYR A 67 2.36 -8.41 -15.60
C TYR A 67 2.33 -8.58 -17.12
N GLU A 68 2.15 -7.49 -17.89
CA GLU A 68 2.15 -7.52 -19.36
C GLU A 68 3.48 -7.96 -19.98
N LYS A 69 4.61 -7.86 -19.26
CA LYS A 69 5.92 -8.35 -19.74
C LYS A 69 5.96 -9.89 -19.89
N GLY A 70 4.98 -10.61 -19.35
CA GLY A 70 4.80 -12.05 -19.53
C GLY A 70 4.73 -12.79 -18.19
N PRO A 71 3.54 -13.15 -17.68
CA PRO A 71 3.36 -13.66 -16.32
C PRO A 71 3.94 -15.06 -16.07
N ARG A 72 4.36 -15.76 -17.13
CA ARG A 72 5.06 -17.05 -17.02
C ARG A 72 6.56 -16.91 -16.77
N ARG A 73 7.15 -15.72 -17.01
CA ARG A 73 8.57 -15.46 -16.77
C ARG A 73 8.85 -15.47 -15.26
N SER A 74 9.94 -16.12 -14.86
CA SER A 74 10.37 -16.20 -13.45
C SER A 74 10.48 -14.82 -12.81
N GLU A 75 11.10 -13.87 -13.52
CA GLU A 75 11.34 -12.51 -13.02
C GLU A 75 10.03 -11.75 -12.78
N VAL A 76 9.06 -11.87 -13.69
CA VAL A 76 7.74 -11.24 -13.53
C VAL A 76 7.01 -11.83 -12.32
N ARG A 77 7.04 -13.16 -12.15
CA ARG A 77 6.43 -13.82 -10.98
C ARG A 77 7.08 -13.37 -9.67
N LYS A 78 8.41 -13.27 -9.65
CA LYS A 78 9.17 -12.81 -8.49
C LYS A 78 8.85 -11.36 -8.17
N ALA A 79 8.84 -10.47 -9.16
CA ALA A 79 8.48 -9.07 -9.01
C ALA A 79 7.06 -8.90 -8.43
N LEU A 80 6.07 -9.61 -8.99
CA LEU A 80 4.69 -9.54 -8.51
C LEU A 80 4.51 -10.18 -7.12
N ALA A 81 5.27 -11.22 -6.77
CA ALA A 81 5.25 -11.81 -5.43
C ALA A 81 5.82 -10.85 -4.37
N VAL A 82 6.93 -10.17 -4.69
CA VAL A 82 7.48 -9.12 -3.83
C VAL A 82 6.49 -7.96 -3.68
N PHE A 83 5.90 -7.50 -4.78
CA PHE A 83 4.86 -6.47 -4.74
C PHE A 83 3.63 -6.89 -3.90
N ALA A 84 3.20 -8.15 -3.99
CA ALA A 84 2.11 -8.66 -3.15
C ALA A 84 2.48 -8.59 -1.66
N GLY A 85 3.71 -8.98 -1.29
CA GLY A 85 4.22 -8.81 0.07
C GLY A 85 4.27 -7.33 0.51
N GLN A 86 4.67 -6.44 -0.39
CA GLN A 86 4.65 -4.99 -0.17
C GLN A 86 3.22 -4.47 0.12
N LEU A 87 2.22 -4.92 -0.65
CA LEU A 87 0.82 -4.53 -0.45
C LEU A 87 0.23 -5.09 0.86
N LEU A 88 0.61 -6.32 1.23
CA LEU A 88 0.22 -6.93 2.50
C LEU A 88 0.78 -6.16 3.70
N LEU A 89 2.08 -5.83 3.68
CA LEU A 89 2.69 -5.00 4.73
C LEU A 89 2.07 -3.61 4.81
N ASN A 90 1.71 -3.03 3.67
CA ASN A 90 1.04 -1.74 3.60
C ASN A 90 -0.33 -1.77 4.31
N THR A 91 -1.13 -2.81 4.07
CA THR A 91 -2.42 -3.00 4.78
C THR A 91 -2.19 -3.28 6.26
N LEU A 92 -1.24 -4.18 6.58
CA LEU A 92 -0.90 -4.58 7.95
C LEU A 92 -0.47 -3.39 8.80
N TRP A 93 0.22 -2.41 8.21
CA TRP A 93 0.61 -1.20 8.93
C TRP A 93 -0.60 -0.47 9.54
N SER A 94 -1.69 -0.32 8.77
CA SER A 94 -2.92 0.32 9.27
C SER A 94 -3.55 -0.47 10.42
N ILE A 95 -3.55 -1.81 10.32
CA ILE A 95 -4.05 -2.70 11.36
C ILE A 95 -3.24 -2.57 12.65
N VAL A 96 -1.91 -2.58 12.55
CA VAL A 96 -1.02 -2.52 13.72
C VAL A 96 -1.03 -1.12 14.35
N PHE A 97 -1.00 -0.05 13.54
CA PHE A 97 -0.97 1.32 14.04
C PHE A 97 -2.33 1.76 14.59
N PHE A 98 -3.39 1.67 13.77
CA PHE A 98 -4.71 2.19 14.15
C PHE A 98 -5.61 1.17 14.83
N GLY A 99 -5.47 -0.13 14.52
CA GLY A 99 -6.27 -1.19 15.15
C GLY A 99 -5.71 -1.62 16.50
N ALA A 100 -4.41 -1.92 16.56
CA ALA A 100 -3.76 -2.39 17.78
C ALA A 100 -3.14 -1.27 18.63
N HIS A 101 -3.10 -0.03 18.14
CA HIS A 101 -2.45 1.12 18.80
C HIS A 101 -0.96 0.86 19.15
N MET A 102 -0.29 -0.03 18.42
CA MET A 102 1.08 -0.45 18.69
C MET A 102 2.08 0.37 17.86
N ILE A 103 2.47 1.55 18.37
CA ILE A 103 3.35 2.49 17.65
C ILE A 103 4.70 1.85 17.26
N LEU A 104 5.36 1.15 18.18
CA LEU A 104 6.64 0.47 17.88
C LEU A 104 6.49 -0.68 16.90
N GLY A 105 5.39 -1.44 16.99
CA GLY A 105 5.08 -2.49 16.04
C GLY A 105 4.86 -1.93 14.63
N ALA A 106 4.10 -0.84 14.53
CA ALA A 106 3.89 -0.13 13.27
C ALA A 106 5.19 0.47 12.71
N ALA A 107 6.11 0.93 13.57
CA ALA A 107 7.43 1.39 13.18
C ALA A 107 8.29 0.25 12.58
N ALA A 108 8.23 -0.96 13.15
CA ALA A 108 8.88 -2.12 12.54
C ALA A 108 8.26 -2.47 11.18
N VAL A 109 6.93 -2.49 11.09
CA VAL A 109 6.21 -2.77 9.82
C VAL A 109 6.55 -1.73 8.75
N ILE A 110 6.61 -0.45 9.08
CA ILE A 110 6.93 0.59 8.08
C ILE A 110 8.36 0.45 7.56
N ILE A 111 9.34 0.10 8.41
CA ILE A 111 10.73 -0.13 7.98
C ILE A 111 10.80 -1.31 7.00
N LEU A 112 10.11 -2.42 7.31
CA LEU A 112 10.01 -3.57 6.41
C LEU A 112 9.31 -3.20 5.10
N LEU A 113 8.25 -2.39 5.17
CA LEU A 113 7.53 -1.90 4.01
C LEU A 113 8.44 -1.07 3.10
N TRP A 114 9.26 -0.17 3.65
CA TRP A 114 10.25 0.60 2.89
C TRP A 114 11.22 -0.31 2.14
N GLY A 115 11.74 -1.36 2.79
CA GLY A 115 12.58 -2.36 2.14
C GLY A 115 11.87 -3.05 0.97
N MET A 116 10.60 -3.41 1.14
CA MET A 116 9.79 -4.04 0.09
C MET A 116 9.44 -3.10 -1.06
N ILE A 117 9.26 -1.80 -0.78
CA ILE A 117 9.09 -0.77 -1.82
C ILE A 117 10.35 -0.66 -2.66
N LEU A 118 11.53 -0.55 -2.02
CA LEU A 118 12.82 -0.50 -2.74
C LEU A 118 13.05 -1.76 -3.59
N ALA A 119 12.76 -2.94 -3.03
CA ALA A 119 12.84 -4.20 -3.77
C ALA A 119 11.88 -4.22 -4.98
N SER A 120 10.65 -3.72 -4.81
CA SER A 120 9.67 -3.62 -5.90
C SER A 120 10.14 -2.67 -7.00
N ILE A 121 10.65 -1.49 -6.63
CA ILE A 121 11.21 -0.52 -7.59
C ILE A 121 12.33 -1.16 -8.41
N TRP A 122 13.26 -1.84 -7.75
CA TRP A 122 14.38 -2.51 -8.42
C TRP A 122 13.89 -3.61 -9.37
N LEU A 123 13.00 -4.50 -8.90
CA LEU A 123 12.47 -5.61 -9.71
C LEU A 123 11.59 -5.14 -10.87
N PHE A 124 10.94 -3.99 -10.76
CA PHE A 124 10.07 -3.45 -11.80
C PHE A 124 10.86 -2.75 -12.91
N SER A 125 12.09 -2.31 -12.61
CA SER A 125 12.98 -1.62 -13.54
C SER A 125 13.64 -2.52 -14.60
N GLY A 126 13.73 -3.83 -14.33
CA GLY A 126 14.18 -4.86 -15.29
C GLY A 126 13.09 -5.30 -16.25
#